data_AF-A0A3M2CQG8-F1
#
_entry.id   AF-A0A3M2CQG8-F1
#
_cell.length_a   1.000
_cell.length_b   1.000
_cell.length_c   1.000
_cell.angle_alpha   90.00
_cell.angle_beta   90.00
_cell.angle_gamma   90.00
#
_symmetry.space_group_name_H-M   'P 1'
#
loop_
_entity.id
_entity.type
_entity.pdbx_description
1 polymer ?
#
loop_
_entity_poly.entity_id
_entity_poly.type
_entity_poly.pdbx_seq_one_letter_code
_entity_poly.pdbx_strand_id
1 'polypeptide(L)'
;MNHADTTLIGPWQTRLRAAAERSLKGTPLTRSDATTDERRAFVDAFSDELGNRARVVTPFLAAAAGLSPSGTRSGTLDLDDRLWWAVHDPESPVADFGSGVGPLDPTLGEIAIESRTETELSAMHALFRLGLDRGEPGMIGRALDAARWQVAELQPDNGTNHPWGIHVFVVLAARSDDPGESGAALMHAQMLLHNCQVQMGRPDRLSACILWDAAVTLGRIR
;
A
#
# COMPACT_ATOMS: atom_id res chain seq x y z
N MET A 1 10.06 5.64 -21.88
CA MET A 1 9.07 5.64 -20.79
C MET A 1 7.71 5.45 -21.45
N ASN A 2 7.24 4.20 -21.54
CA ASN A 2 5.95 3.88 -22.17
C ASN A 2 4.84 4.61 -21.41
N HIS A 3 3.96 5.27 -22.15
CA HIS A 3 2.81 5.95 -21.56
C HIS A 3 1.93 4.88 -20.92
N ALA A 4 1.70 4.99 -19.60
CA ALA A 4 0.76 4.12 -18.93
C ALA A 4 -0.63 4.32 -19.57
N ASP A 5 -1.38 3.24 -19.74
CA ASP A 5 -2.77 3.33 -20.16
C ASP A 5 -3.59 4.00 -19.04
N THR A 6 -3.69 5.33 -19.13
CA THR A 6 -4.41 6.15 -18.17
C THR A 6 -5.90 5.82 -18.13
N THR A 7 -6.43 5.12 -19.15
CA THR A 7 -7.82 4.67 -19.17
C THR A 7 -8.10 3.60 -18.11
N LEU A 8 -7.08 2.88 -17.64
CA LEU A 8 -7.20 1.90 -16.56
C LEU A 8 -7.12 2.54 -15.16
N ILE A 9 -6.27 3.56 -15.00
CA ILE A 9 -5.98 4.17 -13.68
C ILE A 9 -7.21 4.88 -13.08
N GLY A 10 -7.91 5.70 -13.88
CA GLY A 10 -9.04 6.51 -13.40
C GLY A 10 -10.21 5.68 -12.84
N PRO A 11 -10.69 4.63 -13.54
CA PRO A 11 -11.71 3.72 -13.03
C PRO A 11 -11.31 3.04 -11.71
N TRP A 12 -10.04 2.60 -11.59
CA TRP A 12 -9.54 2.00 -10.36
C TRP A 12 -9.48 3.00 -9.21
N GLN A 13 -8.94 4.20 -9.44
CA GLN A 13 -8.94 5.27 -8.44
C GLN A 13 -10.36 5.51 -7.89
N THR A 14 -11.35 5.62 -8.78
CA THR A 14 -12.76 5.81 -8.42
C THR A 14 -13.30 4.63 -7.61
N ARG A 15 -13.00 3.40 -8.05
CA ARG A 15 -13.44 2.16 -7.37
C ARG A 15 -12.85 2.02 -5.97
N LEU A 16 -11.55 2.25 -5.81
CA LEU A 16 -10.87 2.16 -4.51
C LEU A 16 -11.41 3.20 -3.54
N ARG A 17 -11.61 4.44 -4.01
CA ARG A 17 -12.22 5.52 -3.20
C ARG A 17 -13.63 5.15 -2.74
N ALA A 18 -14.49 4.71 -3.66
CA ALA A 18 -15.86 4.31 -3.34
C ALA A 18 -15.93 3.14 -2.35
N ALA A 19 -14.99 2.19 -2.43
CA ALA A 19 -14.89 1.09 -1.47
C ALA A 19 -14.47 1.58 -0.07
N ALA A 20 -13.46 2.45 -0.01
CA ALA A 20 -12.96 3.02 1.25
C ALA A 20 -14.00 3.92 1.95
N GLU A 21 -14.73 4.75 1.20
CA GLU A 21 -15.71 5.70 1.74
C GLU A 21 -16.80 5.04 2.57
N ARG A 22 -17.17 3.79 2.25
CA ARG A 22 -18.18 3.02 3.03
C ARG A 22 -17.80 2.86 4.50
N SER A 23 -16.51 2.82 4.80
CA SER A 23 -15.98 2.63 6.16
C SER A 23 -15.35 3.91 6.73
N LEU A 24 -14.97 4.87 5.89
CA LEU A 24 -14.29 6.10 6.32
C LEU A 24 -15.16 7.36 6.26
N LYS A 25 -16.43 7.28 5.82
CA LYS A 25 -17.30 8.46 5.71
C LYS A 25 -17.33 9.28 7.01
N GLY A 26 -16.96 10.55 6.90
CA GLY A 26 -16.96 11.51 8.02
C GLY A 26 -15.70 11.46 8.89
N THR A 27 -14.77 10.55 8.62
CA THR A 27 -13.45 10.55 9.28
C THR A 27 -12.56 11.69 8.74
N PRO A 28 -11.54 12.11 9.50
CA PRO A 28 -10.59 13.14 9.06
C PRO A 28 -9.84 12.82 7.75
N LEU A 29 -9.72 11.56 7.34
CA LEU A 29 -9.12 11.20 6.06
C LEU A 29 -9.99 11.58 4.85
N THR A 30 -11.32 11.55 5.00
CA THR A 30 -12.27 11.84 3.91
C THR A 30 -12.77 13.28 3.90
N ARG A 31 -12.60 13.99 5.02
CA ARG A 31 -13.02 15.37 5.21
C ARG A 31 -11.96 16.35 4.74
N SER A 32 -12.31 17.19 3.75
CA SER A 32 -11.43 18.26 3.27
C SER A 32 -11.27 19.41 4.28
N ASP A 33 -12.22 19.56 5.21
CA ASP A 33 -12.24 20.58 6.26
C ASP A 33 -11.61 20.12 7.58
N ALA A 34 -11.13 18.86 7.66
CA ALA A 34 -10.53 18.33 8.87
C ALA A 34 -9.21 19.03 9.22
N THR A 35 -9.14 19.55 10.43
CA THR A 35 -7.97 20.22 11.01
C THR A 35 -6.80 19.26 11.25
N THR A 36 -5.61 19.82 11.45
CA THR A 36 -4.41 19.04 11.81
C THR A 36 -4.62 18.27 13.12
N ASP A 37 -5.29 18.87 14.10
CA ASP A 37 -5.56 18.25 15.41
C ASP A 37 -6.57 17.09 15.29
N GLU A 38 -7.64 17.25 14.51
CA GLU A 38 -8.59 16.15 14.24
C GLU A 38 -7.90 14.99 13.52
N ARG A 39 -7.04 15.27 12.54
CA ARG A 39 -6.25 14.25 11.83
C ARG A 39 -5.31 13.53 12.80
N ARG A 40 -4.64 14.26 13.70
CA ARG A 40 -3.72 13.69 14.68
C ARG A 40 -4.46 12.82 15.70
N ALA A 41 -5.58 13.32 16.23
CA ALA A 41 -6.44 12.55 17.13
C ALA A 41 -6.94 11.25 16.47
N PHE A 42 -7.28 11.28 15.17
CA PHE A 42 -7.64 10.07 14.43
C PHE A 42 -6.48 9.08 14.33
N VAL A 43 -5.27 9.53 14.00
CA VAL A 43 -4.08 8.66 13.93
C VAL A 43 -3.74 8.09 15.31
N ASP A 44 -3.70 8.91 16.35
CA ASP A 44 -3.32 8.48 17.70
C ASP A 44 -4.35 7.51 18.30
N ALA A 45 -5.65 7.75 18.08
CA ALA A 45 -6.73 6.90 18.59
C ALA A 45 -7.09 5.71 17.68
N PHE A 46 -6.37 5.49 16.57
CA PHE A 46 -6.68 4.40 15.66
C PHE A 46 -6.47 3.03 16.30
N SER A 47 -7.48 2.17 16.15
CA SER A 47 -7.45 0.73 16.36
C SER A 47 -8.30 0.06 15.28
N ASP A 48 -7.96 -1.17 14.92
CA ASP A 48 -8.83 -1.98 14.08
C ASP A 48 -10.11 -2.43 14.84
N GLU A 49 -10.94 -3.21 14.17
CA GLU A 49 -12.19 -3.78 14.67
C GLU A 49 -12.01 -4.73 15.86
N LEU A 50 -10.81 -5.30 16.03
CA LEU A 50 -10.45 -6.18 17.13
C LEU A 50 -9.71 -5.45 18.25
N GLY A 51 -9.50 -4.14 18.10
CA GLY A 51 -8.75 -3.32 19.05
C GLY A 51 -7.23 -3.44 18.89
N ASN A 52 -6.73 -4.10 17.84
CA ASN A 52 -5.31 -4.22 17.56
C ASN A 52 -4.81 -3.01 16.77
N ARG A 53 -3.49 -2.82 16.84
CA ARG A 53 -2.76 -1.83 16.05
C ARG A 53 -1.38 -2.39 15.71
N ALA A 54 -1.22 -2.87 14.48
CA ALA A 54 0.08 -3.28 14.00
C ALA A 54 1.05 -2.08 13.99
N ARG A 55 2.35 -2.35 14.16
CA ARG A 55 3.39 -1.31 14.29
C ARG A 55 3.42 -0.36 13.09
N VAL A 56 3.30 -0.93 11.89
CA VAL A 56 3.32 -0.22 10.61
C VAL A 56 2.17 0.80 10.44
N VAL A 57 1.08 0.64 11.20
CA VAL A 57 -0.13 1.47 11.07
C VAL A 57 0.13 2.92 11.43
N THR A 58 0.99 3.21 12.41
CA THR A 58 1.27 4.59 12.84
C THR A 58 1.96 5.42 11.75
N PRO A 59 3.14 5.03 11.22
CA PRO A 59 3.77 5.78 10.13
C PRO A 59 2.92 5.78 8.85
N PHE A 60 2.20 4.68 8.56
CA PHE A 60 1.25 4.65 7.45
C PHE A 60 0.14 5.69 7.57
N LEU A 61 -0.62 5.68 8.68
CA LEU A 61 -1.77 6.58 8.85
C LEU A 61 -1.33 8.04 8.94
N ALA A 62 -0.15 8.31 9.53
CA ALA A 62 0.43 9.63 9.49
C ALA A 62 0.66 10.10 8.05
N ALA A 63 1.22 9.24 7.18
CA ALA A 63 1.41 9.55 5.76
C ALA A 63 0.08 9.77 5.02
N ALA A 64 -0.90 8.90 5.24
CA ALA A 64 -2.23 9.02 4.64
C ALA A 64 -2.97 10.29 5.09
N ALA A 65 -2.74 10.74 6.33
CA ALA A 65 -3.33 11.94 6.90
C ALA A 65 -2.58 13.25 6.55
N GLY A 66 -1.38 13.16 5.96
CA GLY A 66 -0.52 14.33 5.69
C GLY A 66 0.16 14.87 6.94
N LEU A 67 0.56 13.99 7.86
CA LEU A 67 1.18 14.31 9.14
C LEU A 67 2.54 13.61 9.29
N SER A 68 3.40 14.15 10.16
CA SER A 68 4.53 13.40 10.69
C SER A 68 4.08 12.48 11.85
N PRO A 69 4.56 11.22 11.91
CA PRO A 69 4.19 10.26 12.93
C PRO A 69 4.65 10.72 14.32
N SER A 70 3.82 10.48 15.32
CA SER A 70 4.16 10.60 16.73
C SER A 70 4.94 9.35 17.19
N GLY A 71 5.98 9.54 18.01
CA GLY A 71 6.76 8.44 18.60
C GLY A 71 8.16 8.24 17.99
N THR A 72 8.84 7.20 18.45
CA THR A 72 10.20 6.85 18.03
C THR A 72 10.22 5.49 17.33
N ARG A 73 11.07 5.36 16.30
CA ARG A 73 11.48 4.04 15.80
C ARG A 73 12.12 3.29 16.97
N SER A 74 11.50 2.20 17.42
CA SER A 74 12.07 1.36 18.49
C SER A 74 12.23 -0.09 18.02
N GLY A 75 13.32 -0.73 18.45
CA GLY A 75 13.64 -2.12 18.15
C GLY A 75 14.08 -2.40 16.70
N THR A 76 14.28 -3.69 16.41
CA THR A 76 14.46 -4.18 15.04
C THR A 76 13.15 -4.00 14.29
N LEU A 77 13.24 -3.39 13.11
CA LEU A 77 12.09 -3.07 12.26
C LEU A 77 12.08 -4.02 11.07
N ASP A 78 10.90 -4.57 10.79
CA ASP A 78 10.64 -5.29 9.56
C ASP A 78 10.75 -4.33 8.35
N LEU A 79 10.85 -4.88 7.15
CA LEU A 79 11.08 -4.08 5.95
C LEU A 79 9.99 -3.00 5.74
N ASP A 80 8.72 -3.35 5.92
CA ASP A 80 7.61 -2.45 5.70
C ASP A 80 7.57 -1.31 6.72
N ASP A 81 7.78 -1.60 8.01
CA ASP A 81 7.88 -0.57 9.06
C ASP A 81 9.04 0.39 8.72
N ARG A 82 10.21 -0.12 8.31
CA ARG A 82 11.32 0.74 7.85
C ARG A 82 10.90 1.66 6.72
N LEU A 83 10.26 1.14 5.68
CA LEU A 83 9.85 1.92 4.51
C LEU A 83 8.80 2.97 4.86
N TRP A 84 7.80 2.63 5.67
CA TRP A 84 6.78 3.58 6.10
C TRP A 84 7.34 4.71 6.96
N TRP A 85 8.33 4.43 7.81
CA TRP A 85 9.05 5.51 8.50
C TRP A 85 9.89 6.36 7.54
N ALA A 86 10.49 5.78 6.49
CA ALA A 86 11.28 6.52 5.50
C ALA A 86 10.46 7.47 4.62
N VAL A 87 9.14 7.26 4.51
CA VAL A 87 8.19 8.22 3.90
C VAL A 87 8.20 9.58 4.63
N HIS A 88 8.54 9.60 5.91
CA HIS A 88 8.54 10.81 6.74
C HIS A 88 9.92 11.45 6.91
N ASP A 89 10.96 10.80 6.42
CA ASP A 89 12.34 11.24 6.58
C ASP A 89 13.03 11.22 5.21
N PRO A 90 13.09 12.36 4.50
CA PRO A 90 13.73 12.47 3.19
C PRO A 90 15.19 12.05 3.19
N GLU A 91 15.89 12.25 4.31
CA GLU A 91 17.30 11.91 4.48
C GLU A 91 17.51 10.48 4.94
N SER A 92 16.44 9.77 5.32
CA SER A 92 16.55 8.36 5.72
C SER A 92 17.19 7.61 4.56
N PRO A 93 18.34 6.94 4.78
CA PRO A 93 18.88 6.01 3.80
C PRO A 93 17.83 4.93 3.67
N VAL A 94 17.21 4.88 2.51
CA VAL A 94 16.27 3.81 2.21
C VAL A 94 17.16 2.60 1.94
N ALA A 95 16.97 1.53 2.73
CA ALA A 95 17.79 0.33 2.66
C ALA A 95 17.92 -0.19 1.22
N ASP A 96 18.96 -0.93 0.90
CA ASP A 96 19.06 -1.61 -0.39
C ASP A 96 17.93 -2.65 -0.47
N PHE A 97 16.83 -2.35 -1.18
CA PHE A 97 15.60 -3.19 -1.27
C PHE A 97 15.77 -4.44 -2.14
N GLY A 98 16.95 -5.05 -2.05
CA GLY A 98 17.44 -6.03 -2.99
C GLY A 98 17.54 -5.44 -4.40
N SER A 99 18.75 -5.33 -4.94
CA SER A 99 18.90 -5.12 -6.38
C SER A 99 18.48 -6.40 -7.12
N GLY A 100 17.46 -6.35 -7.97
CA GLY A 100 17.14 -7.44 -8.90
C GLY A 100 15.66 -7.81 -9.04
N VAL A 101 15.44 -8.90 -9.77
CA VAL A 101 14.11 -9.50 -10.00
C VAL A 101 13.80 -10.44 -8.84
N GLY A 102 12.77 -10.13 -8.04
CA GLY A 102 12.44 -10.91 -6.84
C GLY A 102 11.64 -10.13 -5.79
N PRO A 103 11.40 -10.75 -4.61
CA PRO A 103 10.80 -10.07 -3.47
C PRO A 103 11.74 -8.96 -2.96
N LEU A 104 11.18 -7.90 -2.37
CA LEU A 104 11.88 -6.79 -1.73
C LEU A 104 12.70 -7.27 -0.55
N ASP A 105 12.19 -8.23 0.22
CA ASP A 105 12.96 -8.91 1.26
C ASP A 105 13.19 -10.40 0.93
N PRO A 106 14.38 -10.76 0.41
CA PRO A 106 14.73 -12.15 0.15
C PRO A 106 15.02 -12.94 1.44
N THR A 107 15.12 -12.28 2.60
CA THR A 107 15.57 -12.89 3.85
C THR A 107 14.43 -13.38 4.76
N LEU A 108 13.16 -13.16 4.39
CA LEU A 108 11.97 -13.55 5.18
C LEU A 108 11.68 -15.06 5.22
N GLY A 109 12.70 -15.92 5.18
CA GLY A 109 12.55 -17.37 5.06
C GLY A 109 11.98 -18.09 6.30
N GLU A 110 11.96 -17.45 7.47
CA GLU A 110 11.60 -18.10 8.75
C GLU A 110 10.20 -17.74 9.29
N ILE A 111 9.45 -16.85 8.63
CA ILE A 111 8.10 -16.45 9.05
C ILE A 111 7.01 -17.17 8.25
N ALA A 112 5.79 -17.21 8.80
CA ALA A 112 4.62 -17.74 8.09
C ALA A 112 4.43 -17.02 6.75
N ILE A 113 4.00 -17.78 5.72
CA ILE A 113 3.90 -17.26 4.35
C ILE A 113 2.93 -16.09 4.27
N GLU A 114 1.85 -16.11 5.05
CA GLU A 114 0.86 -15.04 5.10
C GLU A 114 1.46 -13.75 5.68
N SER A 115 2.20 -13.85 6.79
CA SER A 115 2.90 -12.71 7.39
C SER A 115 3.97 -12.15 6.45
N ARG A 116 4.70 -13.04 5.75
CA ARG A 116 5.68 -12.64 4.73
C ARG A 116 5.02 -11.87 3.60
N THR A 117 3.94 -12.41 3.04
CA THR A 117 3.21 -11.78 1.94
C THR A 117 2.64 -10.44 2.37
N GLU A 118 2.09 -10.33 3.59
CA GLU A 118 1.56 -9.06 4.10
C GLU A 118 2.65 -8.00 4.26
N THR A 119 3.78 -8.33 4.89
CA THR A 119 4.94 -7.43 5.01
C THR A 119 5.45 -6.99 3.65
N GLU A 120 5.57 -7.92 2.71
CA GLU A 120 6.06 -7.65 1.36
C GLU A 120 5.11 -6.73 0.57
N LEU A 121 3.80 -6.95 0.63
CA LEU A 121 2.79 -6.08 0.02
C LEU A 121 2.77 -4.68 0.67
N SER A 122 2.89 -4.61 1.99
CA SER A 122 2.98 -3.35 2.76
C SER A 122 4.24 -2.56 2.40
N ALA A 123 5.39 -3.23 2.31
CA ALA A 123 6.65 -2.67 1.86
C ALA A 123 6.55 -2.15 0.43
N MET A 124 5.96 -2.92 -0.48
CA MET A 124 5.75 -2.51 -1.86
C MET A 124 4.88 -1.27 -1.98
N HIS A 125 3.83 -1.16 -1.16
CA HIS A 125 3.00 0.05 -1.06
C HIS A 125 3.83 1.26 -0.66
N ALA A 126 4.60 1.14 0.42
CA ALA A 126 5.42 2.21 0.94
C ALA A 126 6.52 2.64 -0.05
N LEU A 127 7.22 1.68 -0.68
CA LEU A 127 8.29 1.93 -1.63
C LEU A 127 7.80 2.66 -2.88
N PHE A 128 6.64 2.24 -3.41
CA PHE A 128 6.05 2.91 -4.58
C PHE A 128 5.71 4.37 -4.26
N ARG A 129 5.06 4.60 -3.11
CA ARG A 129 4.75 5.94 -2.63
C ARG A 129 6.01 6.78 -2.44
N LEU A 130 7.03 6.22 -1.79
CA LEU A 130 8.29 6.89 -1.53
C LEU A 130 8.98 7.32 -2.83
N GLY A 131 8.97 6.44 -3.84
CA GLY A 131 9.50 6.75 -5.17
C GLY A 131 8.77 7.93 -5.81
N LEU A 132 7.46 8.05 -5.62
CA LEU A 132 6.70 9.23 -6.06
C LEU A 132 7.03 10.48 -5.24
N ASP A 133 7.17 10.36 -3.92
CA ASP A 133 7.46 11.49 -3.01
C ASP A 133 8.85 12.07 -3.26
N ARG A 134 9.84 11.22 -3.52
CA ARG A 134 11.24 11.61 -3.77
C ARG A 134 11.55 11.88 -5.24
N GLY A 135 10.65 11.54 -6.16
CA GLY A 135 10.91 11.63 -7.60
C GLY A 135 11.95 10.61 -8.07
N GLU A 136 12.02 9.45 -7.42
CA GLU A 136 12.99 8.39 -7.69
C GLU A 136 12.34 7.23 -8.47
N PRO A 137 12.41 7.23 -9.82
CA PRO A 137 11.75 6.21 -10.64
C PRO A 137 12.31 4.80 -10.42
N GLY A 138 13.54 4.67 -9.90
CA GLY A 138 14.13 3.38 -9.53
C GLY A 138 13.34 2.65 -8.45
N MET A 139 12.83 3.37 -7.44
CA MET A 139 11.99 2.79 -6.38
C MET A 139 10.64 2.32 -6.92
N ILE A 140 10.04 3.13 -7.82
CA ILE A 140 8.81 2.77 -8.52
C ILE A 140 9.01 1.51 -9.35
N GLY A 141 10.10 1.46 -10.13
CA GLY A 141 10.47 0.28 -10.93
C GLY A 141 10.65 -0.95 -10.05
N ARG A 142 11.36 -0.82 -8.92
CA ARG A 142 11.60 -1.93 -8.00
C ARG A 142 10.32 -2.47 -7.37
N ALA A 143 9.38 -1.61 -6.99
CA ALA A 143 8.06 -2.01 -6.50
C ALA A 143 7.26 -2.76 -7.58
N LEU A 144 7.35 -2.32 -8.85
CA LEU A 144 6.71 -3.02 -9.97
C LEU A 144 7.37 -4.38 -10.26
N ASP A 145 8.69 -4.49 -10.14
CA ASP A 145 9.39 -5.77 -10.28
C ASP A 145 9.02 -6.76 -9.17
N ALA A 146 8.85 -6.26 -7.94
CA ALA A 146 8.32 -7.06 -6.83
C ALA A 146 6.87 -7.51 -7.11
N ALA A 147 6.01 -6.62 -7.61
CA ALA A 147 4.64 -6.97 -8.00
C ALA A 147 4.61 -8.03 -9.11
N ARG A 148 5.50 -7.94 -10.11
CA ARG A 148 5.61 -8.95 -11.17
C ARG A 148 6.03 -10.31 -10.61
N TRP A 149 7.02 -10.31 -9.72
CA TRP A 149 7.45 -11.53 -9.03
C TRP A 149 6.31 -12.14 -8.18
N GLN A 150 5.57 -11.30 -7.44
CA GLN A 150 4.40 -11.71 -6.67
C GLN A 150 3.35 -12.40 -7.55
N VAL A 151 3.01 -11.82 -8.70
CA VAL A 151 2.07 -12.42 -9.66
C VAL A 151 2.56 -13.76 -10.20
N ALA A 152 3.87 -13.90 -10.42
CA ALA A 152 4.46 -15.11 -10.98
C ALA A 152 4.58 -16.25 -9.96
N GLU A 153 4.97 -15.94 -8.72
CA GLU A 153 5.36 -16.94 -7.73
C GLU A 153 4.31 -17.18 -6.65
N LEU A 154 3.51 -16.16 -6.33
CA LEU A 154 2.54 -16.23 -5.25
C LEU A 154 1.13 -16.30 -5.82
N GLN A 155 0.45 -17.38 -5.45
CA GLN A 155 -0.99 -17.40 -5.64
C GLN A 155 -1.57 -16.31 -4.74
N PRO A 156 -2.55 -15.55 -5.25
CA PRO A 156 -3.36 -14.65 -4.46
C PRO A 156 -4.23 -15.52 -3.54
N ASP A 157 -3.64 -15.96 -2.44
CA ASP A 157 -4.34 -16.71 -1.43
C ASP A 157 -5.15 -15.76 -0.53
N ASN A 158 -6.02 -16.36 0.26
CA ASN A 158 -6.88 -15.68 1.23
C ASN A 158 -6.16 -15.35 2.54
N GLY A 159 -4.84 -15.55 2.61
CA GLY A 159 -4.06 -15.39 3.84
C GLY A 159 -3.92 -13.93 4.27
N THR A 160 -3.84 -13.01 3.31
CA THR A 160 -3.75 -11.57 3.59
C THR A 160 -5.10 -10.89 3.34
N ASN A 161 -5.75 -10.40 4.41
CA ASN A 161 -7.03 -9.69 4.31
C ASN A 161 -6.88 -8.18 4.05
N HIS A 162 -5.67 -7.63 4.11
CA HIS A 162 -5.42 -6.20 3.88
C HIS A 162 -4.97 -5.94 2.43
N PRO A 163 -5.51 -4.93 1.73
CA PRO A 163 -5.26 -4.69 0.31
C PRO A 163 -3.98 -3.87 0.07
N TRP A 164 -2.91 -4.17 0.81
CA TRP A 164 -1.62 -3.51 0.64
C TRP A 164 -1.10 -3.67 -0.79
N GLY A 165 -0.50 -2.61 -1.33
CA GLY A 165 0.13 -2.67 -2.65
C GLY A 165 -0.85 -2.78 -3.83
N ILE A 166 -2.18 -2.76 -3.61
CA ILE A 166 -3.19 -2.88 -4.66
C ILE A 166 -2.98 -1.92 -5.84
N HIS A 167 -2.60 -0.67 -5.57
CA HIS A 167 -2.34 0.33 -6.61
C HIS A 167 -1.10 -0.01 -7.46
N VAL A 168 -0.12 -0.72 -6.90
CA VAL A 168 1.10 -1.13 -7.62
C VAL A 168 0.76 -2.15 -8.70
N PHE A 169 -0.13 -3.10 -8.42
CA PHE A 169 -0.64 -4.04 -9.43
C PHE A 169 -1.48 -3.35 -10.50
N VAL A 170 -2.30 -2.36 -10.13
CA VAL A 170 -3.05 -1.55 -11.11
C VAL A 170 -2.10 -0.82 -12.06
N VAL A 171 -1.00 -0.27 -11.54
CA VAL A 171 0.02 0.42 -12.34
C VAL A 171 0.82 -0.55 -13.20
N LEU A 172 1.17 -1.73 -12.67
CA LEU A 172 1.81 -2.80 -13.43
C LEU A 172 0.95 -3.17 -14.63
N ALA A 173 -0.35 -3.40 -14.40
CA ALA A 173 -1.28 -3.71 -15.47
C ALA A 173 -1.39 -2.60 -16.53
N ALA A 174 -1.43 -1.34 -16.09
CA ALA A 174 -1.52 -0.18 -16.99
C ALA A 174 -0.23 0.09 -17.78
N ARG A 175 0.92 -0.43 -17.34
CA ARG A 175 2.22 -0.24 -17.99
C ARG A 175 2.73 -1.46 -18.77
N SER A 176 2.06 -2.60 -18.63
CA SER A 176 2.44 -3.83 -19.33
C SER A 176 1.97 -3.78 -20.79
N ASP A 177 2.90 -4.02 -21.71
CA ASP A 177 2.59 -4.26 -23.13
C ASP A 177 2.15 -5.71 -23.39
N ASP A 178 2.40 -6.63 -22.45
CA ASP A 178 1.92 -8.01 -22.49
C ASP A 178 0.50 -8.12 -21.90
N PRO A 179 -0.51 -8.53 -22.68
CA PRO A 179 -1.86 -8.76 -22.18
C PRO A 179 -1.94 -9.82 -21.08
N GLY A 180 -1.03 -10.81 -21.08
CA GLY A 180 -0.96 -11.84 -20.05
C GLY A 180 -0.58 -11.27 -18.70
N GLU A 181 0.55 -10.55 -18.63
CA GLU A 181 0.97 -9.81 -17.43
C GLU A 181 -0.08 -8.78 -16.99
N SER A 182 -0.65 -8.03 -17.93
CA SER A 182 -1.68 -7.02 -17.61
C SER A 182 -2.91 -7.67 -16.97
N GLY A 183 -3.42 -8.76 -17.56
CA GLY A 183 -4.55 -9.50 -17.03
C GLY A 183 -4.27 -10.12 -15.66
N ALA A 184 -3.08 -10.71 -15.46
CA ALA A 184 -2.70 -11.33 -14.20
C ALA A 184 -2.55 -10.30 -13.06
N ALA A 185 -1.94 -9.15 -13.34
CA ALA A 185 -1.85 -8.05 -12.38
C ALA A 185 -3.23 -7.47 -12.01
N LEU A 186 -4.14 -7.34 -12.98
CA LEU A 186 -5.53 -6.91 -12.70
C LEU A 186 -6.29 -7.92 -11.85
N MET A 187 -6.13 -9.21 -12.13
CA MET A 187 -6.72 -10.28 -11.33
C MET A 187 -6.23 -10.16 -9.88
N HIS A 188 -4.92 -9.99 -9.67
CA HIS A 188 -4.32 -9.82 -8.35
C HIS A 188 -4.90 -8.61 -7.60
N ALA A 189 -5.01 -7.44 -8.26
CA ALA A 189 -5.64 -6.25 -7.68
C ALA A 189 -7.12 -6.48 -7.32
N GLN A 190 -7.87 -7.22 -8.14
CA GLN A 190 -9.27 -7.56 -7.87
C GLN A 190 -9.42 -8.48 -6.65
N MET A 191 -8.53 -9.45 -6.48
CA MET A 191 -8.56 -10.35 -5.33
C MET A 191 -8.21 -9.64 -4.04
N LEU A 192 -7.20 -8.76 -4.02
CA LEU A 192 -6.90 -7.93 -2.84
C LEU A 192 -8.13 -7.09 -2.42
N LEU A 193 -8.80 -6.46 -3.39
CA LEU A 193 -10.03 -5.70 -3.11
C LEU A 193 -11.17 -6.61 -2.64
N HIS A 194 -11.33 -7.79 -3.23
CA HIS A 194 -12.39 -8.73 -2.85
C HIS A 194 -12.16 -9.28 -1.44
N ASN A 195 -10.95 -9.78 -1.16
CA ASN A 195 -10.59 -10.44 0.11
C ASN A 195 -10.84 -9.52 1.30
N CYS A 196 -10.46 -8.23 1.22
CA CYS A 196 -10.71 -7.27 2.29
C CYS A 196 -12.20 -6.99 2.56
N GLN A 197 -13.10 -7.41 1.67
CA GLN A 197 -14.55 -7.22 1.78
C GLN A 197 -15.29 -8.50 2.19
N VAL A 198 -14.70 -9.68 2.03
CA VAL A 198 -15.40 -10.98 2.18
C VAL A 198 -16.06 -11.12 3.56
N GLN A 199 -15.36 -10.74 4.64
CA GLN A 199 -15.84 -11.00 5.99
C GLN A 199 -17.01 -10.10 6.42
N MET A 200 -17.02 -8.83 5.96
CA MET A 200 -17.99 -7.82 6.44
C MET A 200 -18.86 -7.21 5.35
N GLY A 201 -18.72 -7.63 4.09
CA GLY A 201 -19.37 -7.01 2.92
C GLY A 201 -18.84 -5.60 2.60
N ARG A 202 -17.81 -5.15 3.32
CA ARG A 202 -17.10 -3.88 3.17
C ARG A 202 -15.68 -4.02 3.74
N PRO A 203 -14.73 -3.17 3.34
CA PRO A 203 -13.40 -3.14 3.94
C PRO A 203 -13.50 -2.81 5.44
N ASP A 204 -12.68 -3.46 6.25
CA ASP A 204 -12.41 -3.04 7.62
C ASP A 204 -11.77 -1.63 7.68
N ARG A 205 -11.62 -1.06 8.88
CA ARG A 205 -11.10 0.30 9.06
C ARG A 205 -9.71 0.46 8.50
N LEU A 206 -8.81 -0.51 8.73
CA LEU A 206 -7.44 -0.44 8.24
C LEU A 206 -7.41 -0.63 6.72
N SER A 207 -8.06 -1.66 6.20
CA SER A 207 -8.25 -1.90 4.77
C SER A 207 -8.82 -0.68 4.05
N ALA A 208 -9.81 0.00 4.63
CA ALA A 208 -10.36 1.21 4.06
C ALA A 208 -9.35 2.37 4.03
N CYS A 209 -8.51 2.52 5.05
CA CYS A 209 -7.41 3.49 5.03
C CYS A 209 -6.41 3.17 3.93
N ILE A 210 -6.05 1.89 3.76
CA ILE A 210 -5.12 1.41 2.72
C ILE A 210 -5.68 1.70 1.32
N LEU A 211 -6.96 1.37 1.08
CA LEU A 211 -7.65 1.65 -0.18
C LEU A 211 -7.73 3.16 -0.47
N TRP A 212 -7.96 3.98 0.55
CA TRP A 212 -7.99 5.43 0.40
C TRP A 212 -6.63 5.97 -0.01
N ASP A 213 -5.56 5.56 0.67
CA ASP A 213 -4.19 5.97 0.33
C ASP A 213 -3.76 5.47 -1.05
N ALA A 214 -4.13 4.24 -1.41
CA ALA A 214 -3.91 3.69 -2.75
C ALA A 214 -4.62 4.52 -3.82
N ALA A 215 -5.87 4.95 -3.58
CA ALA A 215 -6.61 5.83 -4.51
C ALA A 215 -5.97 7.22 -4.65
N VAL A 216 -5.51 7.80 -3.54
CA VAL A 216 -4.75 9.07 -3.56
C VAL A 216 -3.46 8.91 -4.37
N THR A 217 -2.76 7.80 -4.16
CA THR A 217 -1.50 7.49 -4.85
C THR A 217 -1.71 7.31 -6.36
N LEU A 218 -2.75 6.58 -6.80
CA LEU A 218 -3.12 6.48 -8.22
C LEU A 218 -3.41 7.85 -8.84
N GLY A 219 -4.05 8.76 -8.11
CA GLY A 219 -4.33 10.12 -8.59
C GLY A 219 -3.11 11.00 -8.83
N ARG A 220 -1.92 10.55 -8.40
CA ARG A 220 -0.64 11.24 -8.63
C ARG A 220 0.07 10.74 -9.89
N ILE A 221 -0.36 9.60 -10.44
CA ILE A 221 0.24 8.98 -11.61
C ILE A 221 -0.36 9.67 -12.84
N ARG A 222 0.50 10.33 -13.60
CA ARG A 222 0.15 11.05 -14.84
C ARG A 222 0.67 10.28 -16.04
#